data_AF-A0ABD4VCF1-F1
#
_entry.id   AF-A0ABD4VCF1-F1
#
_cell.length_a   1.000
_cell.length_b   1.000
_cell.length_c   1.000
_cell.angle_alpha   90.00
_cell.angle_beta   90.00
_cell.angle_gamma   90.00
#
_symmetry.space_group_name_H-M   'P 1'
#
loop_
_entity.id
_entity.type
_entity.pdbx_description
1 polymer ?
#
loop_
_entity_poly.entity_id
_entity_poly.type
_entity_poly.pdbx_seq_one_letter_code
_entity_poly.pdbx_strand_id
1 'polypeptide(L)'
;MARRSKIVSGILMSSALVLTTLGLAGVAMSADPASGAATSVAGSATVHTGHAMPVSTLASPEDPDGDGYIPANPPVTGVVPSKAEPTHRYFHEFQANCSVSHTRPDDPIVYPGQPGKSHDHTFMGNTTTNAASTTASLDSGGTTCKAPGDKSAYWMPTLLNGSTPVLPVGPQVIYYKAGVTDYTSVRPFPKGLRFVVGSPLQSAADFRNHRGFVEGWECGDSFFNVDFPAQCPNRADVQLNIRFQAPSCWDGKYLDTPNHQSHMAYPVVNPGTNNNICPDDHPVALPMIEFKMAFPVNGDMSKVKLASGAGYSFHYDFFNAWDAPTLKALVDHCVVGGLQCDARGYDQTHPEAGAALDANYRLP
;
A
#
# COMPACT_ATOMS: atom_id res chain seq x y z
N MET A 1 41.34 32.10 -17.17
CA MET A 1 42.62 31.78 -16.51
C MET A 1 42.36 31.33 -15.08
N ALA A 2 43.22 30.44 -14.58
CA ALA A 2 43.30 29.86 -13.23
C ALA A 2 42.27 28.77 -12.84
N ARG A 3 42.71 27.51 -13.11
CA ARG A 3 42.20 26.23 -12.59
C ARG A 3 42.33 26.18 -11.05
N ARG A 4 41.37 25.56 -10.36
CA ARG A 4 41.55 25.03 -8.99
C ARG A 4 41.60 23.50 -9.03
N SER A 5 42.66 22.97 -8.42
CA SER A 5 43.08 21.57 -8.44
C SER A 5 42.39 20.76 -7.36
N LYS A 6 42.12 19.48 -7.68
CA LYS A 6 41.75 18.41 -6.74
C LYS A 6 42.98 18.03 -5.91
N ILE A 7 42.79 17.75 -4.62
CA ILE A 7 43.73 16.98 -3.79
C ILE A 7 42.93 15.85 -3.16
N VAL A 8 43.28 14.63 -3.54
CA VAL A 8 42.85 13.37 -2.97
C VAL A 8 43.97 12.96 -2.01
N SER A 9 43.68 12.80 -0.72
CA SER A 9 44.60 12.19 0.23
C SER A 9 44.38 10.68 0.24
N GLY A 10 45.44 9.94 -0.06
CA GLY A 10 45.52 8.50 0.13
C GLY A 10 46.35 8.12 1.36
N ILE A 11 46.38 6.80 1.57
CA ILE A 11 47.22 6.00 2.48
C ILE A 11 46.55 5.65 3.82
N LEU A 12 46.19 4.36 3.96
CA LEU A 12 46.85 3.43 4.87
C LEU A 12 46.44 1.98 4.53
N MET A 13 47.38 1.24 3.93
CA MET A 13 47.41 -0.23 3.95
C MET A 13 48.30 -0.68 5.11
N SER A 14 47.88 -1.69 5.85
CA SER A 14 48.76 -2.58 6.63
C SER A 14 48.05 -3.89 6.98
N SER A 15 48.78 -4.98 6.79
CA SER A 15 48.42 -6.38 6.78
C SER A 15 48.16 -7.00 8.17
N ALA A 16 47.43 -8.13 8.22
CA ALA A 16 47.78 -9.25 9.11
C ALA A 16 47.13 -10.56 8.63
N LEU A 17 47.99 -11.53 8.33
CA LEU A 17 47.71 -12.92 7.99
C LEU A 17 48.03 -13.77 9.23
N VAL A 18 47.12 -14.63 9.69
CA VAL A 18 47.45 -15.72 10.64
C VAL A 18 46.69 -16.99 10.24
N LEU A 19 47.47 -18.04 9.96
CA LEU A 19 47.06 -19.43 9.77
C LEU A 19 46.62 -20.06 11.10
N THR A 20 45.60 -20.90 11.07
CA THR A 20 45.48 -22.06 11.97
C THR A 20 44.95 -23.28 11.20
N THR A 21 45.41 -24.43 11.67
CA THR A 21 45.67 -25.70 10.97
C THR A 21 44.50 -26.70 10.98
N LEU A 22 44.58 -27.66 10.06
CA LEU A 22 43.72 -28.84 9.90
C LEU A 22 43.55 -29.66 11.19
N GLY A 23 42.34 -30.23 11.34
CA GLY A 23 42.08 -31.44 12.15
C GLY A 23 41.08 -32.33 11.41
N LEU A 24 41.57 -33.44 10.83
CA LEU A 24 40.75 -34.55 10.35
C LEU A 24 40.25 -35.38 11.54
N ALA A 25 38.96 -35.73 11.53
CA ALA A 25 38.47 -36.96 12.15
C ALA A 25 37.21 -37.42 11.40
N GLY A 26 37.36 -38.46 10.58
CA GLY A 26 36.22 -39.22 10.08
C GLY A 26 35.87 -40.31 11.09
N VAL A 27 34.58 -40.60 11.29
CA VAL A 27 34.11 -41.90 11.79
C VAL A 27 32.76 -42.25 11.16
N ALA A 28 32.81 -43.37 10.44
CA ALA A 28 31.82 -44.43 10.24
C ALA A 28 30.33 -44.09 10.03
N MET A 29 29.86 -44.50 8.84
CA MET A 29 28.48 -44.89 8.62
C MET A 29 28.21 -46.23 9.31
N SER A 30 27.08 -46.33 10.00
CA SER A 30 26.49 -47.59 10.44
C SER A 30 25.04 -47.59 9.98
N ALA A 31 24.77 -48.41 8.98
CA ALA A 31 23.43 -48.84 8.64
C ALA A 31 23.11 -50.08 9.49
N ASP A 32 21.88 -50.16 10.00
CA ASP A 32 21.11 -51.40 9.94
C ASP A 32 19.60 -51.15 10.21
N PRO A 33 18.71 -52.05 9.76
CA PRO A 33 17.36 -51.74 9.32
C PRO A 33 16.27 -52.20 10.31
N ALA A 34 15.09 -51.56 10.28
CA ALA A 34 13.82 -52.23 10.56
C ALA A 34 12.60 -51.31 10.28
N SER A 35 11.84 -51.69 9.25
CA SER A 35 10.37 -51.72 9.18
C SER A 35 9.52 -50.59 9.79
N GLY A 36 8.80 -49.86 8.93
CA GLY A 36 7.64 -49.07 9.35
C GLY A 36 7.00 -48.27 8.22
N ALA A 37 5.96 -48.86 7.60
CA ALA A 37 4.87 -48.28 6.83
C ALA A 37 5.03 -46.87 6.18
N ALA A 38 4.93 -46.87 4.85
CA ALA A 38 4.68 -45.67 4.05
C ALA A 38 3.38 -44.97 4.48
N THR A 39 3.49 -43.70 4.89
CA THR A 39 2.39 -42.74 4.85
C THR A 39 2.91 -41.45 4.22
N SER A 40 2.26 -41.06 3.12
CA SER A 40 2.53 -39.86 2.34
C SER A 40 2.28 -38.60 3.18
N VAL A 41 3.34 -37.89 3.55
CA VAL A 41 3.22 -36.54 4.10
C VAL A 41 3.07 -35.58 2.92
N ALA A 42 1.82 -35.17 2.67
CA ALA A 42 1.53 -34.01 1.84
C ALA A 42 2.16 -32.78 2.52
N GLY A 43 2.93 -32.01 1.76
CA GLY A 43 3.53 -30.77 2.21
C GLY A 43 2.43 -29.85 2.75
N SER A 44 2.46 -29.62 4.06
CA SER A 44 1.63 -28.58 4.67
C SER A 44 2.17 -27.25 4.18
N ALA A 45 1.39 -26.58 3.32
CA ALA A 45 1.52 -25.16 3.10
C ALA A 45 1.44 -24.47 4.47
N THR A 46 2.47 -23.73 4.82
CA THR A 46 2.46 -22.81 5.95
C THR A 46 1.38 -21.77 5.69
N VAL A 47 0.20 -22.01 6.24
CA VAL A 47 -0.84 -21.00 6.39
C VAL A 47 -0.29 -19.99 7.38
N HIS A 48 0.14 -18.83 6.90
CA HIS A 48 0.27 -17.66 7.75
C HIS A 48 -1.11 -17.43 8.36
N THR A 49 -1.26 -17.73 9.64
CA THR A 49 -2.41 -17.30 10.44
C THR A 49 -2.31 -15.80 10.63
N GLY A 50 -2.46 -15.05 9.54
CA GLY A 50 -2.74 -13.62 9.58
C GLY A 50 -4.11 -13.42 10.21
N HIS A 51 -4.25 -12.37 10.99
CA HIS A 51 -5.52 -11.95 11.57
C HIS A 51 -6.56 -11.79 10.46
N ALA A 52 -7.43 -12.79 10.29
CA ALA A 52 -8.46 -12.75 9.28
C ALA A 52 -9.40 -11.59 9.59
N MET A 53 -9.55 -10.67 8.64
CA MET A 53 -10.60 -9.67 8.70
C MET A 53 -11.96 -10.40 8.81
N PRO A 54 -12.92 -9.84 9.55
CA PRO A 54 -14.23 -10.47 9.64
C PRO A 54 -14.82 -10.59 8.23
N VAL A 55 -15.30 -11.78 7.90
CA VAL A 55 -16.07 -12.01 6.68
C VAL A 55 -17.40 -11.25 6.83
N SER A 56 -17.79 -10.50 5.80
CA SER A 56 -19.04 -9.77 5.81
C SER A 56 -20.22 -10.67 6.20
N THR A 57 -21.08 -10.15 7.08
CA THR A 57 -22.29 -10.86 7.54
C THR A 57 -23.53 -10.55 6.70
N LEU A 58 -23.43 -9.60 5.75
CA LEU A 58 -24.50 -9.23 4.83
C LEU A 58 -24.01 -9.20 3.37
N ALA A 59 -24.91 -9.59 2.46
CA ALA A 59 -24.68 -9.47 1.03
C ALA A 59 -24.64 -7.98 0.61
N SER A 60 -23.65 -7.63 -0.20
CA SER A 60 -23.59 -6.34 -0.89
C SER A 60 -24.45 -6.39 -2.16
N PRO A 61 -25.01 -5.27 -2.67
CA PRO A 61 -25.62 -5.25 -4.00
C PRO A 61 -24.68 -5.73 -5.12
N GLU A 62 -23.37 -5.69 -4.88
CA GLU A 62 -22.32 -6.15 -5.80
C GLU A 62 -21.84 -7.59 -5.52
N ASP A 63 -22.40 -8.23 -4.49
CA ASP A 63 -22.21 -9.64 -4.09
C ASP A 63 -23.62 -10.28 -3.94
N PRO A 64 -24.31 -10.57 -5.05
CA PRO A 64 -25.72 -10.95 -5.04
C PRO A 64 -25.98 -12.36 -4.47
N ASP A 65 -24.99 -13.25 -4.49
CA ASP A 65 -25.05 -14.59 -3.90
C ASP A 65 -24.56 -14.62 -2.44
N GLY A 66 -23.90 -13.55 -1.97
CA GLY A 66 -23.54 -13.36 -0.57
C GLY A 66 -22.39 -14.25 -0.13
N ASP A 67 -21.56 -14.71 -1.06
CA ASP A 67 -20.42 -15.57 -0.77
C ASP A 67 -19.15 -14.77 -0.43
N GLY A 68 -19.23 -13.43 -0.52
CA GLY A 68 -18.15 -12.49 -0.25
C GLY A 68 -17.18 -12.27 -1.40
N TYR A 69 -17.38 -12.91 -2.56
CA TYR A 69 -16.58 -12.69 -3.76
C TYR A 69 -17.28 -11.72 -4.70
N ILE A 70 -16.54 -10.70 -5.15
CA ILE A 70 -17.03 -9.78 -6.18
C ILE A 70 -16.20 -10.03 -7.44
N PRO A 71 -16.73 -10.73 -8.46
CA PRO A 71 -15.95 -11.04 -9.67
C PRO A 71 -15.72 -9.78 -10.51
N ALA A 72 -14.53 -9.68 -11.10
CA ALA A 72 -14.23 -8.69 -12.12
C ALA A 72 -14.92 -9.05 -13.44
N ASN A 73 -15.45 -8.03 -14.12
CA ASN A 73 -16.13 -8.19 -15.39
C ASN A 73 -15.66 -7.14 -16.42
N PRO A 74 -14.89 -7.53 -17.45
CA PRO A 74 -14.33 -8.87 -17.67
C PRO A 74 -13.16 -9.17 -16.69
N PRO A 75 -12.89 -10.44 -16.38
CA PRO A 75 -11.66 -10.81 -15.68
C PRO A 75 -10.44 -10.64 -16.60
N VAL A 76 -9.27 -10.39 -16.00
CA VAL A 76 -7.98 -10.34 -16.66
C VAL A 76 -7.30 -11.71 -16.53
N THR A 77 -7.29 -12.48 -17.61
CA THR A 77 -6.74 -13.84 -17.63
C THR A 77 -5.54 -13.97 -18.57
N GLY A 78 -4.77 -15.06 -18.42
CA GLY A 78 -3.63 -15.37 -19.30
C GLY A 78 -2.42 -14.45 -19.13
N VAL A 79 -2.36 -13.69 -18.04
CA VAL A 79 -1.20 -12.84 -17.73
C VAL A 79 -0.11 -13.69 -17.09
N VAL A 80 1.11 -13.55 -17.59
CA VAL A 80 2.32 -14.06 -16.95
C VAL A 80 3.03 -12.86 -16.31
N PRO A 81 3.46 -12.92 -15.04
CA PRO A 81 4.17 -11.83 -14.41
C PRO A 81 5.40 -11.42 -15.23
N SER A 82 5.54 -10.13 -15.51
CA SER A 82 6.70 -9.64 -16.24
C SER A 82 7.96 -9.77 -15.39
N LYS A 83 9.05 -10.21 -16.04
CA LYS A 83 10.41 -10.27 -15.47
C LYS A 83 11.37 -9.33 -16.21
N ALA A 84 10.84 -8.44 -17.05
CA ALA A 84 11.65 -7.49 -17.78
C ALA A 84 12.30 -6.47 -16.85
N GLU A 85 13.41 -5.90 -17.30
CA GLU A 85 14.11 -4.80 -16.64
C GLU A 85 14.14 -3.61 -17.60
N PRO A 86 13.11 -2.74 -17.59
CA PRO A 86 13.13 -1.54 -18.39
C PRO A 86 14.28 -0.61 -18.01
N THR A 87 14.56 0.37 -18.87
CA THR A 87 15.57 1.41 -18.56
C THR A 87 15.25 2.08 -17.23
N HIS A 88 16.27 2.25 -16.40
CA HIS A 88 16.11 2.82 -15.07
C HIS A 88 15.51 4.23 -15.14
N ARG A 89 14.45 4.43 -14.36
CA ARG A 89 13.84 5.73 -14.09
C ARG A 89 13.66 5.83 -12.58
N TYR A 90 14.07 6.96 -12.01
CA TYR A 90 14.04 7.16 -10.56
C TYR A 90 12.61 7.13 -10.00
N PHE A 91 11.65 7.65 -10.76
CA PHE A 91 10.27 7.75 -10.38
C PHE A 91 9.37 7.12 -11.44
N HIS A 92 8.20 6.67 -11.00
CA HIS A 92 7.16 6.03 -11.80
C HIS A 92 5.86 6.15 -10.99
N GLU A 93 5.44 7.38 -10.76
CA GLU A 93 4.40 7.72 -9.79
C GLU A 93 3.57 8.94 -10.17
N PHE A 94 2.35 9.00 -9.64
CA PHE A 94 1.55 10.23 -9.57
C PHE A 94 0.86 10.36 -8.20
N GLN A 95 0.36 11.56 -7.89
CA GLN A 95 -0.30 11.87 -6.61
C GLN A 95 -1.78 12.16 -6.84
N ALA A 96 -2.72 11.56 -6.11
CA ALA A 96 -4.14 11.90 -6.24
C ALA A 96 -4.50 13.23 -5.54
N ASN A 97 -3.83 13.52 -4.41
CA ASN A 97 -4.01 14.71 -3.58
C ASN A 97 -5.48 14.99 -3.20
N CYS A 98 -5.94 14.34 -2.13
CA CYS A 98 -7.34 14.39 -1.68
C CYS A 98 -7.44 14.96 -0.27
N SER A 99 -8.48 15.76 0.00
CA SER A 99 -8.75 16.27 1.36
C SER A 99 -9.72 15.38 2.13
N VAL A 100 -9.75 15.51 3.45
CA VAL A 100 -10.80 14.88 4.27
C VAL A 100 -12.17 15.39 3.82
N SER A 101 -13.14 14.48 3.63
CA SER A 101 -14.53 14.83 3.37
C SER A 101 -15.36 14.83 4.66
N HIS A 102 -15.26 13.77 5.46
CA HIS A 102 -15.96 13.61 6.74
C HIS A 102 -15.37 12.47 7.57
N THR A 103 -15.86 12.29 8.80
CA THR A 103 -15.65 11.06 9.58
C THR A 103 -16.97 10.37 9.89
N ARG A 104 -16.96 9.03 9.92
CA ARG A 104 -18.12 8.19 10.27
C ARG A 104 -17.67 6.80 10.79
N PRO A 105 -18.45 6.16 11.69
CA PRO A 105 -18.25 4.77 12.10
C PRO A 105 -18.78 3.74 11.08
N ASP A 106 -18.51 3.98 9.79
CA ASP A 106 -19.00 3.18 8.67
C ASP A 106 -17.85 2.46 7.97
N ASP A 107 -18.13 1.32 7.36
CA ASP A 107 -17.17 0.62 6.49
C ASP A 107 -17.94 -0.14 5.40
N PRO A 108 -17.98 0.36 4.15
CA PRO A 108 -18.71 -0.31 3.07
C PRO A 108 -18.02 -1.58 2.53
N ILE A 109 -16.77 -1.86 2.91
CA ILE A 109 -16.06 -3.09 2.53
C ILE A 109 -16.33 -4.17 3.58
N VAL A 110 -16.01 -3.87 4.84
CA VAL A 110 -16.05 -4.85 5.94
C VAL A 110 -17.45 -5.03 6.51
N TYR A 111 -18.26 -3.97 6.54
CA TYR A 111 -19.63 -3.96 7.08
C TYR A 111 -20.64 -3.37 6.09
N PRO A 112 -20.75 -3.91 4.86
CA PRO A 112 -21.63 -3.38 3.83
C PRO A 112 -23.09 -3.34 4.32
N GLY A 113 -23.72 -2.17 4.13
CA GLY A 113 -25.09 -1.92 4.52
C GLY A 113 -25.33 -1.83 6.04
N GLN A 114 -24.29 -1.76 6.88
CA GLN A 114 -24.41 -1.72 8.34
C GLN A 114 -23.84 -0.41 8.92
N PRO A 115 -24.59 0.72 8.87
CA PRO A 115 -24.15 1.99 9.43
C PRO A 115 -23.79 1.89 10.91
N GLY A 116 -22.68 2.53 11.31
CA GLY A 116 -22.24 2.57 12.70
C GLY A 116 -21.66 1.27 13.24
N LYS A 117 -21.45 0.25 12.41
CA LYS A 117 -20.92 -1.05 12.83
C LYS A 117 -19.40 -1.05 13.00
N SER A 118 -18.70 -0.15 12.32
CA SER A 118 -17.25 -0.03 12.42
C SER A 118 -16.82 0.90 13.56
N HIS A 119 -15.52 1.00 13.79
CA HIS A 119 -14.95 2.13 14.50
C HIS A 119 -14.95 3.37 13.58
N ASP A 120 -14.69 4.56 14.14
CA ASP A 120 -14.73 5.81 13.37
C ASP A 120 -13.59 5.87 12.35
N HIS A 121 -13.94 6.13 11.09
CA HIS A 121 -13.01 6.31 10.00
C HIS A 121 -13.00 7.75 9.52
N THR A 122 -11.82 8.23 9.11
CA THR A 122 -11.64 9.47 8.37
C THR A 122 -11.68 9.18 6.88
N PHE A 123 -12.71 9.69 6.19
CA PHE A 123 -12.93 9.49 4.76
C PHE A 123 -12.33 10.62 3.93
N MET A 124 -11.72 10.25 2.80
CA MET A 124 -11.07 11.14 1.85
C MET A 124 -11.44 10.76 0.41
N GLY A 125 -11.30 11.71 -0.50
CA GLY A 125 -11.70 11.55 -1.90
C GLY A 125 -13.21 11.67 -2.03
N ASN A 126 -13.91 10.56 -2.25
CA ASN A 126 -15.36 10.58 -2.42
C ASN A 126 -16.09 11.27 -1.25
N THR A 127 -17.02 12.17 -1.57
CA THR A 127 -17.77 12.97 -0.57
C THR A 127 -19.04 12.29 -0.08
N THR A 128 -19.40 11.14 -0.63
CA THR A 128 -20.67 10.44 -0.39
C THR A 128 -20.50 9.10 0.30
N THR A 129 -19.26 8.65 0.54
CA THR A 129 -18.96 7.37 1.19
C THR A 129 -19.72 7.22 2.51
N ASN A 130 -20.29 6.04 2.70
CA ASN A 130 -21.00 5.56 3.89
C ASN A 130 -21.14 4.04 3.81
N ALA A 131 -21.72 3.40 4.83
CA ALA A 131 -21.84 1.93 4.88
C ALA A 131 -22.59 1.30 3.69
N ALA A 132 -23.46 2.03 2.99
CA ALA A 132 -24.22 1.55 1.82
C ALA A 132 -23.53 1.87 0.47
N SER A 133 -22.26 2.28 0.48
CA SER A 133 -21.55 2.63 -0.76
C SER A 133 -21.37 1.42 -1.67
N THR A 134 -21.55 1.63 -2.96
CA THR A 134 -21.30 0.67 -4.04
C THR A 134 -20.45 1.37 -5.11
N THR A 135 -19.90 0.62 -6.07
CA THR A 135 -19.18 1.24 -7.19
C THR A 135 -20.02 2.30 -7.89
N ALA A 136 -21.31 2.03 -8.11
CA ALA A 136 -22.21 2.95 -8.80
C ALA A 136 -22.53 4.21 -7.97
N SER A 137 -22.76 4.07 -6.65
CA SER A 137 -23.04 5.23 -5.82
C SER A 137 -21.81 6.13 -5.67
N LEU A 138 -20.63 5.53 -5.52
CA LEU A 138 -19.36 6.27 -5.51
C LEU A 138 -19.10 6.99 -6.84
N ASP A 139 -19.30 6.31 -7.98
CA ASP A 139 -19.12 6.91 -9.32
C ASP A 139 -20.03 8.14 -9.55
N SER A 140 -21.25 8.10 -9.02
CA SER A 140 -22.19 9.23 -9.06
C SER A 140 -21.87 10.37 -8.07
N GLY A 141 -20.92 10.15 -7.17
CA GLY A 141 -20.60 11.05 -6.06
C GLY A 141 -19.71 12.25 -6.40
N GLY A 142 -19.54 13.14 -5.42
CA GLY A 142 -18.53 14.20 -5.44
C GLY A 142 -17.16 13.69 -5.01
N THR A 143 -16.12 14.53 -5.15
CA THR A 143 -14.76 14.22 -4.69
C THR A 143 -14.06 15.45 -4.12
N THR A 144 -13.17 15.23 -3.17
CA THR A 144 -12.23 16.21 -2.62
C THR A 144 -10.83 16.10 -3.25
N CYS A 145 -10.61 15.13 -4.15
CA CYS A 145 -9.36 14.98 -4.89
C CYS A 145 -9.17 16.09 -5.92
N LYS A 146 -7.91 16.36 -6.30
CA LYS A 146 -7.58 17.38 -7.31
C LYS A 146 -8.18 17.05 -8.68
N ALA A 147 -8.12 15.79 -9.09
CA ALA A 147 -8.73 15.32 -10.33
C ALA A 147 -10.23 15.04 -10.10
N PRO A 148 -11.16 15.73 -10.79
CA PRO A 148 -12.59 15.46 -10.66
C PRO A 148 -13.00 14.04 -11.08
N GLY A 149 -12.17 13.39 -11.90
CA GLY A 149 -12.34 11.99 -12.32
C GLY A 149 -12.01 10.99 -11.21
N ASP A 150 -11.35 11.37 -10.12
CA ASP A 150 -11.15 10.48 -8.98
C ASP A 150 -12.37 10.48 -8.07
N LYS A 151 -13.29 9.54 -8.28
CA LYS A 151 -14.43 9.32 -7.37
C LYS A 151 -14.16 8.25 -6.34
N SER A 152 -12.92 7.80 -6.19
CA SER A 152 -12.57 6.71 -5.28
C SER A 152 -12.72 7.13 -3.83
N ALA A 153 -13.01 6.16 -2.97
CA ALA A 153 -13.02 6.36 -1.53
C ALA A 153 -11.73 5.82 -0.92
N TYR A 154 -11.17 6.61 -0.02
CA TYR A 154 -9.97 6.29 0.76
C TYR A 154 -10.30 6.56 2.22
N TRP A 155 -10.07 5.60 3.11
CA TRP A 155 -10.29 5.85 4.52
C TRP A 155 -9.32 5.09 5.40
N MET A 156 -9.19 5.58 6.64
CA MET A 156 -8.34 5.02 7.68
C MET A 156 -9.00 5.32 9.04
N PRO A 157 -8.61 4.63 10.12
CA PRO A 157 -9.09 4.93 11.47
C PRO A 157 -8.87 6.41 11.81
N THR A 158 -9.90 7.06 12.32
CA THR A 158 -9.78 8.46 12.76
C THR A 158 -8.75 8.56 13.87
N LEU A 159 -7.76 9.44 13.70
CA LEU A 159 -6.84 9.79 14.77
C LEU A 159 -7.58 10.65 15.80
N LEU A 160 -7.42 10.32 17.07
CA LEU A 160 -8.05 11.01 18.19
C LEU A 160 -6.97 11.54 19.14
N ASN A 161 -7.15 12.73 19.68
CA ASN A 161 -6.48 13.18 20.90
C ASN A 161 -7.52 13.19 22.03
N GLY A 162 -7.50 12.16 22.87
CA GLY A 162 -8.57 11.87 23.81
C GLY A 162 -9.84 11.45 23.07
N SER A 163 -10.87 12.29 23.10
CA SER A 163 -12.13 12.10 22.36
C SER A 163 -12.27 13.05 21.17
N THR A 164 -11.28 13.90 20.90
CA THR A 164 -11.35 14.90 19.83
C THR A 164 -10.68 14.36 18.57
N PRO A 165 -11.37 14.32 17.42
CA PRO A 165 -10.76 14.00 16.14
C PRO A 165 -9.62 14.96 15.77
N VAL A 166 -8.51 14.39 15.33
CA VAL A 166 -7.37 15.10 14.74
C VAL A 166 -7.34 14.73 13.27
N LEU A 167 -7.87 15.61 12.43
CA LEU A 167 -7.99 15.36 10.99
C LEU A 167 -6.78 15.94 10.24
N PRO A 168 -6.30 15.26 9.19
CA PRO A 168 -5.36 15.87 8.25
C PRO A 168 -5.93 17.16 7.66
N VAL A 169 -5.06 18.16 7.47
CA VAL A 169 -5.46 19.49 6.97
C VAL A 169 -5.06 19.65 5.51
N GLY A 170 -6.02 20.01 4.66
CA GLY A 170 -5.82 20.19 3.23
C GLY A 170 -5.60 18.86 2.48
N PRO A 171 -5.20 18.92 1.20
CA PRO A 171 -4.94 17.73 0.41
C PRO A 171 -3.77 16.92 0.98
N GLN A 172 -4.04 15.65 1.27
CA GLN A 172 -3.03 14.66 1.65
C GLN A 172 -2.56 13.90 0.42
N VAL A 173 -1.31 13.46 0.46
CA VAL A 173 -0.71 12.76 -0.68
C VAL A 173 -1.07 11.28 -0.60
N ILE A 174 -1.82 10.83 -1.60
CA ILE A 174 -2.06 9.42 -1.87
C ILE A 174 -1.31 9.12 -3.17
N TYR A 175 -0.22 8.38 -3.06
CA TYR A 175 0.59 8.05 -4.23
C TYR A 175 0.03 6.82 -4.94
N TYR A 176 0.18 6.83 -6.25
CA TYR A 176 0.07 5.69 -7.13
C TYR A 176 1.46 5.45 -7.71
N LYS A 177 2.14 4.37 -7.32
CA LYS A 177 3.52 4.06 -7.71
C LYS A 177 3.62 2.69 -8.37
N ALA A 178 4.63 2.42 -9.19
CA ALA A 178 4.96 1.03 -9.49
C ALA A 178 5.52 0.32 -8.24
N GLY A 179 5.01 -0.89 -7.93
CA GLY A 179 5.59 -1.78 -6.91
C GLY A 179 6.51 -2.86 -7.48
N VAL A 180 6.47 -3.07 -8.80
CA VAL A 180 7.27 -4.05 -9.54
C VAL A 180 8.42 -3.36 -10.28
N THR A 181 9.50 -4.10 -10.57
CA THR A 181 10.64 -3.60 -11.34
C THR A 181 10.26 -3.23 -12.77
N ASP A 182 9.43 -4.06 -13.43
CA ASP A 182 8.87 -3.70 -14.73
C ASP A 182 7.67 -2.75 -14.57
N TYR A 183 7.96 -1.49 -14.31
CA TYR A 183 6.95 -0.43 -14.22
C TYR A 183 6.14 -0.26 -15.51
N THR A 184 6.62 -0.74 -16.66
CA THR A 184 5.89 -0.67 -17.94
C THR A 184 4.78 -1.72 -18.07
N SER A 185 4.78 -2.72 -17.18
CA SER A 185 3.73 -3.75 -17.11
C SER A 185 2.50 -3.34 -16.29
N VAL A 186 2.59 -2.23 -15.55
CA VAL A 186 1.53 -1.75 -14.64
C VAL A 186 0.29 -1.34 -15.43
N ARG A 187 -0.89 -1.77 -14.95
CA ARG A 187 -2.20 -1.49 -15.54
C ARG A 187 -3.06 -0.64 -14.61
N PRO A 188 -3.99 0.19 -15.12
CA PRO A 188 -4.93 0.90 -14.25
C PRO A 188 -5.82 -0.07 -13.47
N PHE A 189 -6.23 0.33 -12.26
CA PHE A 189 -7.16 -0.44 -11.45
C PHE A 189 -8.49 -0.69 -12.19
N PRO A 190 -9.04 -1.91 -12.14
CA PRO A 190 -10.40 -2.14 -12.61
C PRO A 190 -11.38 -1.39 -11.71
N LYS A 191 -12.41 -0.78 -12.31
CA LYS A 191 -13.46 -0.06 -11.59
C LYS A 191 -14.08 -1.00 -10.55
N GLY A 192 -14.26 -0.51 -9.33
CA GLY A 192 -14.86 -1.27 -8.24
C GLY A 192 -13.92 -2.16 -7.45
N LEU A 193 -12.63 -2.28 -7.82
CA LEU A 193 -11.62 -2.96 -6.99
C LEU A 193 -11.60 -2.33 -5.60
N ARG A 194 -11.64 -3.16 -4.56
CA ARG A 194 -11.61 -2.69 -3.17
C ARG A 194 -10.84 -3.65 -2.28
N PHE A 195 -10.09 -3.13 -1.34
CA PHE A 195 -9.30 -3.94 -0.43
C PHE A 195 -8.96 -3.18 0.86
N VAL A 196 -8.61 -3.96 1.89
CA VAL A 196 -8.11 -3.46 3.17
C VAL A 196 -6.60 -3.72 3.27
N VAL A 197 -5.84 -2.76 3.78
CA VAL A 197 -4.39 -2.87 4.00
C VAL A 197 -4.09 -2.85 5.49
N GLY A 198 -3.45 -3.90 6.00
CA GLY A 198 -3.21 -4.07 7.44
C GLY A 198 -4.42 -4.65 8.16
N SER A 199 -4.48 -4.46 9.49
CA SER A 199 -5.61 -4.93 10.29
C SER A 199 -5.74 -4.12 11.59
N PRO A 200 -6.97 -3.82 12.06
CA PRO A 200 -7.18 -3.25 13.40
C PRO A 200 -6.75 -4.20 14.53
N LEU A 201 -6.61 -5.50 14.25
CA LEU A 201 -6.28 -6.54 15.24
C LEU A 201 -4.79 -6.92 15.24
N GLN A 202 -3.98 -6.33 14.37
CA GLN A 202 -2.57 -6.69 14.26
C GLN A 202 -1.78 -6.33 15.53
N SER A 203 -0.82 -7.16 15.91
CA SER A 203 0.10 -6.81 17.00
C SER A 203 1.12 -5.75 16.56
N ALA A 204 1.82 -5.14 17.51
CA ALA A 204 2.95 -4.25 17.20
C ALA A 204 4.04 -4.94 16.37
N ALA A 205 4.26 -6.24 16.59
CA ALA A 205 5.21 -7.03 15.81
C ALA A 205 4.74 -7.26 14.38
N ASP A 206 3.44 -7.55 14.18
CA ASP A 206 2.86 -7.70 12.85
C ASP A 206 2.92 -6.39 12.07
N PHE A 207 2.57 -5.27 12.70
CA PHE A 207 2.68 -3.95 12.10
C PHE A 207 4.11 -3.63 11.68
N ARG A 208 5.10 -3.90 12.56
CA ARG A 208 6.52 -3.64 12.27
C ARG A 208 7.05 -4.46 11.09
N ASN A 209 6.57 -5.68 10.95
CA ASN A 209 6.99 -6.64 9.93
C ASN A 209 6.07 -6.63 8.70
N HIS A 210 5.03 -5.80 8.69
CA HIS A 210 4.11 -5.71 7.57
C HIS A 210 4.84 -5.25 6.32
N ARG A 211 4.53 -5.85 5.17
CA ARG A 211 5.23 -5.55 3.90
C ARG A 211 5.04 -4.12 3.42
N GLY A 212 3.94 -3.49 3.84
CA GLY A 212 3.63 -2.09 3.59
C GLY A 212 4.25 -1.09 4.58
N PHE A 213 4.96 -1.55 5.61
CA PHE A 213 5.63 -0.69 6.58
C PHE A 213 6.82 0.02 5.91
N VAL A 214 6.82 1.36 5.93
CA VAL A 214 7.93 2.14 5.37
C VAL A 214 8.84 2.67 6.48
N GLU A 215 8.34 3.61 7.30
CA GLU A 215 9.10 4.25 8.39
C GLU A 215 8.31 4.26 9.71
N GLY A 216 7.15 3.59 9.78
CA GLY A 216 6.26 3.64 10.95
C GLY A 216 5.65 5.02 11.20
N TRP A 217 5.32 5.30 12.46
CA TRP A 217 4.87 6.61 12.91
C TRP A 217 6.04 7.57 13.09
N GLU A 218 5.93 8.75 12.49
CA GLU A 218 6.98 9.76 12.45
C GLU A 218 6.51 11.04 13.14
N CYS A 219 7.37 11.65 13.96
CA CYS A 219 7.08 12.92 14.60
C CYS A 219 8.34 13.76 14.82
N GLY A 220 8.54 14.77 13.98
CA GLY A 220 9.80 15.51 13.92
C GLY A 220 10.95 14.57 13.58
N ASP A 221 11.95 14.49 14.46
CA ASP A 221 13.12 13.61 14.28
C ASP A 221 12.92 12.19 14.85
N SER A 222 11.70 11.84 15.29
CA SER A 222 11.35 10.49 15.74
C SER A 222 10.71 9.70 14.59
N PHE A 223 11.24 8.52 14.28
CA PHE A 223 10.82 7.66 13.17
C PHE A 223 10.99 6.18 13.56
N PHE A 224 10.52 5.25 12.72
CA PHE A 224 10.42 3.80 12.98
C PHE A 224 9.54 3.38 14.16
N ASN A 225 8.66 4.26 14.65
CA ASN A 225 7.81 3.94 15.79
C ASN A 225 6.65 3.02 15.35
N VAL A 226 6.45 1.94 16.11
CA VAL A 226 5.33 1.01 15.92
C VAL A 226 4.03 1.49 16.59
N ASP A 227 4.15 2.39 17.56
CA ASP A 227 3.05 3.05 18.25
C ASP A 227 3.36 4.56 18.31
N PHE A 228 2.42 5.37 18.77
CA PHE A 228 2.64 6.79 18.93
C PHE A 228 3.72 7.06 19.97
N PRO A 229 4.76 7.87 19.66
CA PRO A 229 5.73 8.28 20.66
C PRO A 229 5.01 9.10 21.73
N ALA A 230 5.32 8.91 23.02
CA ALA A 230 4.65 9.62 24.13
C ALA A 230 4.80 11.15 24.05
N GLN A 231 5.90 11.62 23.44
CA GLN A 231 6.16 13.02 23.19
C GLN A 231 6.63 13.26 21.76
N CYS A 232 6.19 14.38 21.22
CA CYS A 232 6.58 14.95 19.95
C CYS A 232 7.21 16.33 20.19
N PRO A 233 8.19 16.77 19.37
CA PRO A 233 8.66 18.15 19.43
C PRO A 233 7.49 19.14 19.30
N ASN A 234 7.31 20.02 20.29
CA ASN A 234 6.19 20.95 20.35
C ASN A 234 6.51 22.23 19.55
N ARG A 235 6.33 22.17 18.24
CA ARG A 235 6.55 23.30 17.31
C ARG A 235 5.48 23.31 16.22
N ALA A 236 5.20 24.48 15.65
CA ALA A 236 4.15 24.64 14.64
C ALA A 236 4.41 23.86 13.32
N ASP A 237 5.67 23.55 13.01
CA ASP A 237 6.09 22.80 11.83
C ASP A 237 6.00 21.27 12.00
N VAL A 238 5.74 20.78 13.22
CA VAL A 238 5.79 19.36 13.55
C VAL A 238 4.40 18.75 13.46
N GLN A 239 4.30 17.67 12.69
CA GLN A 239 3.10 16.85 12.54
C GLN A 239 3.44 15.41 12.91
N LEU A 240 2.42 14.65 13.29
CA LEU A 240 2.49 13.19 13.34
C LEU A 240 2.22 12.69 11.92
N ASN A 241 3.08 11.82 11.39
CA ASN A 241 2.99 11.32 10.03
C ASN A 241 3.01 9.79 10.00
N ILE A 242 2.43 9.23 8.94
CA ILE A 242 2.57 7.82 8.60
C ILE A 242 2.65 7.63 7.09
N ARG A 243 3.51 6.68 6.69
CA ARG A 243 3.57 6.15 5.33
C ARG A 243 3.30 4.64 5.34
N PHE A 244 2.30 4.22 4.57
CA PHE A 244 1.91 2.81 4.50
C PHE A 244 1.51 2.41 3.09
N GLN A 245 2.09 1.32 2.59
CA GLN A 245 1.95 0.87 1.21
C GLN A 245 0.98 -0.31 1.09
N ALA A 246 0.23 -0.36 -0.01
CA ALA A 246 -0.68 -1.45 -0.36
C ALA A 246 0.07 -2.57 -1.12
N PRO A 247 -0.52 -3.78 -1.19
CA PRO A 247 -0.19 -4.71 -2.27
C PRO A 247 -0.43 -4.09 -3.67
N SER A 248 0.27 -4.59 -4.68
CA SER A 248 0.22 -4.06 -6.06
C SER A 248 0.15 -5.15 -7.14
N CYS A 249 -0.08 -6.39 -6.74
CA CYS A 249 -0.28 -7.53 -7.63
C CYS A 249 -1.68 -8.09 -7.41
N TRP A 250 -2.42 -8.29 -8.49
CA TRP A 250 -3.82 -8.71 -8.46
C TRP A 250 -4.02 -10.04 -9.18
N ASP A 251 -4.94 -10.86 -8.66
CA ASP A 251 -5.28 -12.18 -9.22
C ASP A 251 -5.95 -12.12 -10.60
N GLY A 252 -6.40 -10.94 -11.02
CA GLY A 252 -7.09 -10.73 -12.29
C GLY A 252 -8.56 -11.16 -12.30
N LYS A 253 -9.08 -11.69 -11.19
CA LYS A 253 -10.37 -12.38 -11.12
C LYS A 253 -11.38 -11.66 -10.25
N TYR A 254 -10.97 -11.16 -9.09
CA TYR A 254 -11.91 -10.66 -8.09
C TYR A 254 -11.64 -9.20 -7.74
N LEU A 255 -12.68 -8.35 -7.79
CA LEU A 255 -12.64 -6.99 -7.28
C LEU A 255 -12.67 -6.93 -5.75
N ASP A 256 -13.17 -8.00 -5.13
CA ASP A 256 -13.12 -8.22 -3.68
C ASP A 256 -13.21 -9.73 -3.37
N THR A 257 -12.70 -10.13 -2.21
CA THR A 257 -12.73 -11.50 -1.69
C THR A 257 -13.24 -11.48 -0.26
N PRO A 258 -13.70 -12.62 0.33
CA PRO A 258 -14.35 -12.62 1.65
C PRO A 258 -13.57 -12.00 2.81
N ASN A 259 -12.23 -11.98 2.73
CA ASN A 259 -11.36 -11.34 3.73
C ASN A 259 -10.83 -9.97 3.31
N HIS A 260 -11.28 -9.46 2.16
CA HIS A 260 -10.93 -8.18 1.54
C HIS A 260 -9.45 -7.98 1.21
N GLN A 261 -8.67 -9.07 1.16
CA GLN A 261 -7.21 -9.01 1.02
C GLN A 261 -6.67 -10.05 0.03
N SER A 262 -7.25 -11.25 -0.02
CA SER A 262 -6.65 -12.40 -0.73
C SER A 262 -6.62 -12.31 -2.25
N HIS A 263 -7.34 -11.36 -2.87
CA HIS A 263 -7.21 -11.09 -4.30
C HIS A 263 -6.02 -10.17 -4.63
N MET A 264 -5.33 -9.63 -3.60
CA MET A 264 -4.18 -8.75 -3.74
C MET A 264 -2.94 -9.34 -3.05
N ALA A 265 -1.78 -9.16 -3.66
CA ALA A 265 -0.50 -9.58 -3.12
C ALA A 265 0.56 -8.49 -3.25
N TYR A 266 1.52 -8.51 -2.34
CA TYR A 266 2.72 -7.70 -2.45
C TYR A 266 3.69 -8.37 -3.44
N PRO A 267 4.37 -7.61 -4.32
CA PRO A 267 5.40 -8.13 -5.23
C PRO A 267 6.42 -8.99 -4.49
N VAL A 268 6.96 -10.04 -5.10
CA VAL A 268 8.01 -10.89 -4.52
C VAL A 268 9.33 -10.68 -5.25
N VAL A 269 10.44 -10.99 -4.58
CA VAL A 269 11.75 -10.96 -5.23
C VAL A 269 11.83 -12.10 -6.24
N ASN A 270 12.13 -11.76 -7.50
CA ASN A 270 12.39 -12.74 -8.54
C ASN A 270 13.68 -13.51 -8.21
N PRO A 271 13.62 -14.85 -8.04
CA PRO A 271 14.76 -15.64 -7.59
C PRO A 271 16.03 -15.40 -8.42
N GLY A 272 17.16 -15.20 -7.74
CA GLY A 272 18.45 -14.93 -8.38
C GLY A 272 18.67 -13.50 -8.87
N THR A 273 17.72 -12.58 -8.59
CA THR A 273 17.81 -11.15 -8.93
C THR A 273 17.45 -10.28 -7.71
N ASN A 274 17.54 -8.96 -7.87
CA ASN A 274 17.01 -7.99 -6.91
C ASN A 274 15.69 -7.35 -7.39
N ASN A 275 15.01 -7.98 -8.36
CA ASN A 275 13.84 -7.42 -8.99
C ASN A 275 12.57 -7.84 -8.26
N ASN A 276 11.63 -6.90 -8.12
CA ASN A 276 10.29 -7.18 -7.65
C ASN A 276 9.39 -7.56 -8.82
N ILE A 277 8.72 -8.70 -8.72
CA ILE A 277 7.75 -9.18 -9.70
C ILE A 277 6.45 -9.56 -9.00
N CYS A 278 5.36 -9.61 -9.75
CA CYS A 278 4.16 -10.22 -9.21
C CYS A 278 4.31 -11.75 -9.08
N PRO A 279 3.74 -12.37 -8.03
CA PRO A 279 3.70 -13.82 -7.92
C PRO A 279 2.73 -14.41 -8.97
N ASP A 280 2.91 -15.68 -9.32
CA ASP A 280 2.17 -16.33 -10.41
C ASP A 280 0.65 -16.44 -10.14
N ASP A 281 0.24 -16.45 -8.87
CA ASP A 281 -1.16 -16.45 -8.46
C ASP A 281 -1.80 -15.05 -8.46
N HIS A 282 -1.00 -13.98 -8.54
CA HIS A 282 -1.44 -12.59 -8.64
C HIS A 282 -0.77 -11.86 -9.81
N PRO A 283 -0.93 -12.31 -11.06
CA PRO A 283 -0.02 -11.94 -12.14
C PRO A 283 -0.21 -10.52 -12.68
N VAL A 284 -1.27 -9.82 -12.29
CA VAL A 284 -1.61 -8.49 -12.84
C VAL A 284 -0.97 -7.40 -11.98
N ALA A 285 0.04 -6.73 -12.52
CA ALA A 285 0.65 -5.57 -11.89
C ALA A 285 -0.29 -4.35 -11.95
N LEU A 286 -0.52 -3.73 -10.80
CA LEU A 286 -1.33 -2.53 -10.59
C LEU A 286 -0.49 -1.45 -9.87
N PRO A 287 -0.93 -0.18 -9.82
CA PRO A 287 -0.28 0.80 -8.99
C PRO A 287 -0.31 0.37 -7.52
N MET A 288 0.80 0.53 -6.81
CA MET A 288 0.87 0.51 -5.37
C MET A 288 0.32 1.82 -4.83
N ILE A 289 -0.75 1.74 -4.04
CA ILE A 289 -1.20 2.87 -3.23
C ILE A 289 -0.23 3.06 -2.07
N GLU A 290 0.22 4.28 -1.83
CA GLU A 290 0.92 4.67 -0.59
C GLU A 290 0.18 5.84 0.05
N PHE A 291 -0.37 5.62 1.23
CA PHE A 291 -0.88 6.71 2.06
C PHE A 291 0.31 7.43 2.67
N LYS A 292 0.40 8.75 2.46
CA LYS A 292 1.28 9.64 3.22
C LYS A 292 0.41 10.67 3.92
N MET A 293 0.14 10.42 5.20
CA MET A 293 -0.83 11.18 6.00
C MET A 293 -0.10 12.03 7.04
N ALA A 294 -0.50 13.29 7.16
CA ALA A 294 0.03 14.25 8.11
C ALA A 294 -1.09 14.75 9.03
N PHE A 295 -0.92 14.58 10.34
CA PHE A 295 -1.88 14.97 11.36
C PHE A 295 -1.33 16.17 12.17
N PRO A 296 -2.11 17.26 12.33
CA PRO A 296 -1.66 18.47 13.02
C PRO A 296 -1.70 18.29 14.56
N VAL A 297 -0.93 17.33 15.07
CA VAL A 297 -0.77 17.07 16.51
C VAL A 297 0.71 16.87 16.84
N ASN A 298 1.14 17.44 17.96
CA ASN A 298 2.49 17.35 18.50
C ASN A 298 2.49 17.67 20.00
N GLY A 299 3.65 17.71 20.64
CA GLY A 299 3.78 17.93 22.08
C GLY A 299 3.43 16.67 22.88
N ASP A 300 2.46 16.77 23.79
CA ASP A 300 2.00 15.63 24.58
C ASP A 300 1.08 14.72 23.76
N MET A 301 1.56 13.50 23.50
CA MET A 301 0.88 12.50 22.69
C MET A 301 0.23 11.40 23.54
N SER A 302 0.26 11.52 24.88
CA SER A 302 -0.21 10.47 25.80
C SER A 302 -1.68 10.07 25.63
N LYS A 303 -2.48 10.94 25.00
CA LYS A 303 -3.89 10.71 24.68
C LYS A 303 -4.14 10.42 23.20
N VAL A 304 -3.10 10.43 22.38
CA VAL A 304 -3.22 10.17 20.94
C VAL A 304 -3.43 8.69 20.73
N LYS A 305 -4.46 8.36 19.96
CA LYS A 305 -4.84 7.00 19.60
C LYS A 305 -5.56 6.98 18.26
N LEU A 306 -5.65 5.81 17.64
CA LEU A 306 -6.60 5.58 16.56
C LEU A 306 -7.97 5.23 17.14
N ALA A 307 -9.04 5.47 16.40
CA ALA A 307 -10.36 4.95 16.72
C ALA A 307 -10.38 3.41 16.80
N SER A 308 -9.47 2.75 16.08
CA SER A 308 -9.20 1.30 16.15
C SER A 308 -8.33 0.86 17.34
N GLY A 309 -7.72 1.79 18.08
CA GLY A 309 -6.85 1.48 19.22
C GLY A 309 -5.47 2.13 19.15
N ALA A 310 -4.43 1.35 19.43
CA ALA A 310 -3.04 1.82 19.42
C ALA A 310 -2.53 2.15 18.01
N GLY A 311 -1.38 2.81 17.88
CA GLY A 311 -0.81 3.20 16.59
C GLY A 311 -0.54 2.02 15.66
N TYR A 312 -0.20 0.84 16.19
CA TYR A 312 -0.02 -0.37 15.37
C TYR A 312 -1.34 -0.96 14.85
N SER A 313 -2.51 -0.51 15.30
CA SER A 313 -3.80 -0.90 14.70
C SER A 313 -4.09 -0.18 13.38
N PHE A 314 -3.14 0.61 12.87
CA PHE A 314 -3.29 1.35 11.62
C PHE A 314 -3.55 0.41 10.45
N HIS A 315 -4.62 0.71 9.73
CA HIS A 315 -4.96 0.13 8.46
C HIS A 315 -5.56 1.23 7.60
N TYR A 316 -5.72 0.95 6.32
CA TYR A 316 -6.51 1.80 5.47
C TYR A 316 -7.18 0.97 4.39
N ASP A 317 -8.15 1.60 3.78
CA ASP A 317 -9.08 0.97 2.88
C ASP A 317 -9.15 1.80 1.61
N PHE A 318 -9.33 1.10 0.50
CA PHE A 318 -9.46 1.69 -0.81
C PHE A 318 -10.64 1.07 -1.53
N PHE A 319 -11.47 1.92 -2.13
CA PHE A 319 -12.54 1.50 -3.03
C PHE A 319 -12.45 2.33 -4.31
N ASN A 320 -11.96 1.69 -5.38
CA ASN A 320 -11.72 2.31 -6.67
C ASN A 320 -13.03 2.73 -7.36
N ALA A 321 -13.19 4.03 -7.57
CA ALA A 321 -14.23 4.58 -8.43
C ALA A 321 -13.67 5.67 -9.35
N TRP A 322 -12.39 5.60 -9.74
CA TRP A 322 -11.85 6.46 -10.78
C TRP A 322 -12.65 6.37 -12.09
N ASP A 323 -12.80 7.51 -12.78
CA ASP A 323 -13.09 7.55 -14.22
C ASP A 323 -11.97 6.78 -14.94
N ALA A 324 -12.36 5.69 -15.62
CA ALA A 324 -11.40 4.73 -16.15
C ALA A 324 -10.48 5.33 -17.24
N PRO A 325 -10.98 6.15 -18.19
CA PRO A 325 -10.12 6.88 -19.11
C PRO A 325 -9.11 7.80 -18.41
N THR A 326 -9.52 8.52 -17.37
CA THR A 326 -8.66 9.44 -16.61
C THR A 326 -7.56 8.68 -15.87
N LEU A 327 -7.90 7.61 -15.14
CA LEU A 327 -6.90 6.81 -14.43
C LEU A 327 -5.92 6.15 -15.41
N LYS A 328 -6.42 5.65 -16.54
CA LYS A 328 -5.56 5.07 -17.58
C LYS A 328 -4.55 6.10 -18.11
N ALA A 329 -4.99 7.32 -18.41
CA ALA A 329 -4.09 8.37 -18.88
C ALA A 329 -2.99 8.69 -17.85
N LEU A 330 -3.33 8.79 -16.57
CA LEU A 330 -2.35 9.02 -15.50
C LEU A 330 -1.38 7.84 -15.33
N VAL A 331 -1.86 6.60 -15.35
CA VAL A 331 -1.00 5.41 -15.23
C VAL A 331 -0.05 5.29 -16.43
N ASP A 332 -0.57 5.41 -17.65
CA ASP A 332 0.23 5.29 -18.87
C ASP A 332 1.30 6.40 -18.93
N HIS A 333 0.92 7.64 -18.60
CA HIS A 333 1.82 8.78 -18.69
C HIS A 333 2.86 8.79 -17.57
N CYS A 334 2.43 8.58 -16.32
CA CYS A 334 3.28 8.81 -15.16
C CYS A 334 3.98 7.56 -14.65
N VAL A 335 3.26 6.45 -14.54
CA VAL A 335 3.82 5.19 -14.03
C VAL A 335 4.59 4.50 -15.15
N VAL A 336 3.92 4.17 -16.25
CA VAL A 336 4.53 3.50 -17.42
C VAL A 336 5.53 4.41 -18.12
N GLY A 337 5.29 5.73 -18.16
CA GLY A 337 6.23 6.70 -18.70
C GLY A 337 7.46 6.99 -17.82
N GLY A 338 7.48 6.51 -16.57
CA GLY A 338 8.61 6.65 -15.65
C GLY A 338 8.85 8.10 -15.19
N LEU A 339 7.79 8.78 -14.75
CA LEU A 339 7.80 10.19 -14.34
C LEU A 339 7.45 10.35 -12.85
N GLN A 340 7.76 11.55 -12.32
CA GLN A 340 7.31 11.99 -10.99
C GLN A 340 6.20 13.02 -11.13
N CYS A 341 4.98 12.54 -11.32
CA CYS A 341 3.86 13.42 -11.60
C CYS A 341 3.20 13.99 -10.35
N ASP A 342 2.73 15.24 -10.46
CA ASP A 342 1.67 15.77 -9.60
C ASP A 342 0.29 15.20 -9.97
N ALA A 343 -0.77 15.72 -9.36
CA ALA A 343 -2.15 15.27 -9.61
C ALA A 343 -2.71 15.58 -11.00
N ARG A 344 -2.02 16.44 -11.77
CA ARG A 344 -2.36 16.72 -13.17
C ARG A 344 -1.68 15.72 -14.11
N GLY A 345 -0.77 14.90 -13.60
CA GLY A 345 0.12 14.12 -14.43
C GLY A 345 1.27 14.93 -15.01
N TYR A 346 1.67 16.04 -14.37
CA TYR A 346 2.80 16.86 -14.81
C TYR A 346 4.03 16.59 -13.95
N ASP A 347 5.17 16.35 -14.59
CA ASP A 347 6.47 16.20 -13.93
C ASP A 347 7.26 17.51 -14.07
N GLN A 348 7.51 18.16 -12.94
CA GLN A 348 8.25 19.44 -12.90
C GLN A 348 9.71 19.30 -13.35
N THR A 349 10.28 18.10 -13.25
CA THR A 349 11.66 17.78 -13.64
C THR A 349 11.78 17.35 -15.11
N HIS A 350 10.66 16.99 -15.75
CA HIS A 350 10.57 16.60 -17.17
C HIS A 350 9.42 17.35 -17.88
N PRO A 351 9.48 18.69 -17.95
CA PRO A 351 8.41 19.51 -18.54
C PRO A 351 8.13 19.19 -20.01
N GLU A 352 9.12 18.66 -20.74
CA GLU A 352 9.01 18.23 -22.13
C GLU A 352 8.05 17.07 -22.35
N ALA A 353 7.76 16.28 -21.31
CA ALA A 353 6.78 15.21 -21.37
C ALA A 353 5.33 15.74 -21.42
N GLY A 354 5.11 17.00 -21.01
CA GLY A 354 3.77 17.56 -20.87
C GLY A 354 3.02 17.00 -19.65
N ALA A 355 1.69 17.11 -19.68
CA ALA A 355 0.82 16.64 -18.61
C ALA A 355 -0.23 15.67 -19.15
N ALA A 356 -0.59 14.65 -18.36
CA ALA A 356 -1.67 13.73 -18.72
C ALA A 356 -3.04 14.43 -18.79
N LEU A 357 -3.25 15.46 -17.95
CA LEU A 357 -4.50 16.20 -17.82
C LEU A 357 -4.35 17.69 -18.17
N ASP A 358 -5.45 18.33 -18.53
CA ASP A 358 -5.54 19.77 -18.76
C ASP A 358 -5.39 20.59 -17.45
N ALA A 359 -5.42 21.92 -17.54
CA ALA A 359 -5.29 22.80 -16.37
C ALA A 359 -6.44 22.67 -15.35
N ASN A 360 -7.55 22.02 -15.74
CA ASN A 360 -8.70 21.73 -14.89
C ASN A 360 -8.69 20.28 -14.38
N TYR A 361 -7.58 19.56 -14.56
CA TYR A 361 -7.41 18.15 -14.18
C TYR A 361 -8.42 17.23 -14.88
N ARG A 362 -8.76 17.52 -16.14
CA ARG A 362 -9.58 16.68 -17.00
C ARG A 362 -8.77 16.18 -18.18
N LEU A 363 -9.26 15.13 -18.84
CA LEU A 363 -8.68 14.71 -20.12
C LEU A 363 -8.76 15.85 -21.15
N PRO A 364 -7.71 16.06 -21.95
CA PRO A 364 -7.62 17.13 -22.94
C PRO A 364 -8.57 16.97 -24.13
#